data_AF-A0A951KMZ7-F1
#
_entry.id   AF-A0A951KMZ7-F1
#
_cell.length_a   1.000
_cell.length_b   1.000
_cell.length_c   1.000
_cell.angle_alpha   90.00
_cell.angle_beta   90.00
_cell.angle_gamma   90.00
#
_symmetry.space_group_name_H-M   'P 1'
#
loop_
_entity.id
_entity.type
_entity.pdbx_description
1 polymer ?
#
loop_
_entity_poly.entity_id
_entity_poly.type
_entity_poly.pdbx_seq_one_letter_code
_entity_poly.pdbx_strand_id
1 'polypeptide(L)'
;MTQQPNPAVDLVSATRAWLTTRYGTELPAALDGLTSAIVVYLRRSRYPALSILPRIAEHYIQDGPRVHALLADSDPAEWQRIMQQVVAFASAHPYYPDIEDAISAPDLDAYEDIRRNLSSYNFECPLDGWINTVVVRRLLRFWRDRQSLRAGGSGFLSKIDREAQRSGELPTAIRPNQHMSLDVLLDEALVAPQIEMRGPAVQDAVEGIVLEDLVGTLIESLAVQTRDPSLPGIWEAIVVHEHKLREVAAMYNLSISQVHYRLRQISQYLRKHPDITGWFDPLPDLRLSRG
;
A
#
# COMPACT_ATOMS: atom_id res chain seq x y z
N MET A 1 18.08 7.24 16.40
CA MET A 1 18.18 6.90 14.97
C MET A 1 18.83 8.06 14.26
N THR A 2 20.13 7.95 13.98
CA THR A 2 20.84 8.87 13.11
C THR A 2 20.44 8.54 11.68
N GLN A 3 19.66 9.40 11.03
CA GLN A 3 19.57 9.39 9.57
C GLN A 3 21.02 9.46 9.08
N GLN A 4 21.54 8.39 8.48
CA GLN A 4 22.76 8.51 7.70
C GLN A 4 22.42 9.52 6.61
N PRO A 5 23.09 10.68 6.56
CA PRO A 5 22.88 11.59 5.46
C PRO A 5 23.14 10.79 4.19
N ASN A 6 22.17 10.81 3.27
CA ASN A 6 22.40 10.36 1.90
C ASN A 6 23.76 10.96 1.52
N PRO A 7 24.76 10.16 1.10
CA PRO A 7 25.99 10.73 0.58
C PRO A 7 25.58 11.83 -0.39
N ALA A 8 26.32 12.95 -0.43
CA ALA A 8 26.03 14.07 -1.31
C ALA A 8 26.24 13.65 -2.77
N VAL A 9 25.46 12.67 -3.22
CA VAL A 9 25.24 12.28 -4.58
C VAL A 9 24.63 13.52 -5.18
N ASP A 10 25.33 14.05 -6.17
CA ASP A 10 24.78 15.09 -7.00
C ASP A 10 23.60 14.50 -7.77
N LEU A 11 22.41 14.58 -7.16
CA LEU A 11 21.16 14.03 -7.70
C LEU A 11 20.83 14.66 -9.04
N VAL A 12 21.23 15.93 -9.24
CA VAL A 12 21.03 16.62 -10.52
C VAL A 12 21.88 15.94 -11.59
N SER A 13 23.17 15.75 -11.32
CA SER A 13 24.06 15.06 -12.26
C SER A 13 23.65 13.61 -12.52
N ALA A 14 23.28 12.85 -11.47
CA ALA A 14 22.85 11.45 -11.62
C ALA A 14 21.55 11.33 -12.43
N THR A 15 20.56 12.16 -12.13
CA THR A 15 19.27 12.19 -12.86
C THR A 15 19.48 12.62 -14.31
N ARG A 16 20.27 13.66 -14.55
CA ARG A 16 20.60 14.13 -15.92
C ARG A 16 21.32 13.05 -16.71
N ALA A 17 22.29 12.36 -16.11
CA ALA A 17 23.02 11.28 -16.75
C ALA A 17 22.07 10.14 -17.15
N TRP A 18 21.20 9.70 -16.23
CA TRP A 18 20.21 8.66 -16.51
C TRP A 18 19.26 9.06 -17.66
N LEU A 19 18.70 10.27 -17.61
CA LEU A 19 17.80 10.77 -18.65
C LEU A 19 18.49 10.87 -20.01
N THR A 20 19.76 11.31 -20.03
CA THR A 20 20.56 11.42 -21.26
C THR A 20 20.84 10.03 -21.86
N THR A 21 21.15 9.04 -21.02
CA THR A 21 21.34 7.65 -21.46
C THR A 21 20.04 7.07 -22.04
N ARG A 22 18.89 7.41 -21.46
CA ARG A 22 17.59 6.84 -21.85
C ARG A 22 16.98 7.49 -23.09
N TYR A 23 17.06 8.82 -23.21
CA TYR A 23 16.35 9.60 -24.23
C TYR A 23 17.26 10.31 -25.23
N GLY A 24 18.58 10.18 -25.10
CA GLY A 24 19.56 10.83 -25.98
C GLY A 24 19.81 12.29 -25.63
N THR A 25 20.66 12.95 -26.42
CA THR A 25 21.18 14.31 -26.16
C THR A 25 20.46 15.41 -26.93
N GLU A 26 19.46 15.09 -27.74
CA GLU A 26 18.92 16.00 -28.75
C GLU A 26 18.08 17.17 -28.18
N LEU A 27 17.71 17.14 -26.88
CA LEU A 27 16.89 18.19 -26.25
C LEU A 27 17.40 18.60 -24.84
N PRO A 28 18.57 19.27 -24.73
CA PRO A 28 19.19 19.59 -23.44
C PRO A 28 18.31 20.40 -22.49
N ALA A 29 17.55 21.37 -23.01
CA ALA A 29 16.68 22.23 -22.20
C ALA A 29 15.47 21.47 -21.61
N ALA A 30 14.91 20.53 -22.36
CA ALA A 30 13.82 19.68 -21.87
C ALA A 30 14.32 18.72 -20.78
N LEU A 31 15.54 18.19 -20.94
CA LEU A 31 16.18 17.34 -19.95
C LEU A 31 16.50 18.10 -18.65
N ASP A 32 16.90 19.38 -18.73
CA ASP A 32 17.16 20.21 -17.55
C ASP A 32 15.87 20.49 -16.74
N GLY A 33 14.76 20.75 -17.44
CA GLY A 33 13.44 20.89 -16.82
C GLY A 33 12.98 19.61 -16.14
N LEU A 34 13.06 18.46 -16.83
CA LEU A 34 12.71 17.15 -16.29
C LEU A 34 13.59 16.75 -15.10
N THR A 35 14.91 16.99 -15.20
CA THR A 35 15.86 16.74 -14.12
C THR A 35 15.44 17.50 -12.86
N SER A 36 15.17 18.81 -13.01
CA SER A 36 14.78 19.66 -11.88
C SER A 36 13.47 19.19 -11.24
N ALA A 37 12.50 18.74 -12.06
CA ALA A 37 11.24 18.23 -11.55
C ALA A 37 11.40 16.90 -10.80
N ILE A 38 12.14 15.93 -11.36
CA ILE A 38 12.34 14.60 -10.77
C ILE A 38 13.13 14.66 -9.45
N VAL A 39 14.16 15.52 -9.37
CA VAL A 39 15.01 15.66 -8.18
C VAL A 39 14.21 16.03 -6.92
N VAL A 40 13.11 16.77 -7.07
CA VAL A 40 12.22 17.11 -5.94
C VAL A 40 11.64 15.85 -5.29
N TYR A 41 11.23 14.87 -6.09
CA TYR A 41 10.65 13.61 -5.62
C TYR A 41 11.71 12.64 -5.08
N LEU A 42 12.90 12.61 -5.69
CA LEU A 42 14.03 11.81 -5.19
C LEU A 42 14.46 12.25 -3.78
N ARG A 43 14.46 13.55 -3.51
CA ARG A 43 14.77 14.09 -2.17
C ARG A 43 13.74 13.71 -1.11
N ARG A 44 12.50 13.45 -1.52
CA ARG A 44 11.40 13.04 -0.65
C ARG A 44 11.32 11.52 -0.46
N SER A 45 12.01 10.77 -1.32
CA SER A 45 11.95 9.30 -1.28
C SER A 45 12.64 8.76 -0.03
N ARG A 46 12.14 7.62 0.42
CA ARG A 46 12.68 6.86 1.55
C ARG A 46 13.79 5.90 1.13
N TYR A 47 13.79 5.57 -0.15
CA TYR A 47 14.77 4.67 -0.73
C TYR A 47 16.04 5.43 -1.09
N PRO A 48 17.20 4.75 -1.15
CA PRO A 48 18.42 5.34 -1.69
C PRO A 48 18.16 5.97 -3.06
N ALA A 49 18.54 7.23 -3.24
CA ALA A 49 18.09 8.02 -4.39
C ALA A 49 18.51 7.41 -5.74
N LEU A 50 19.67 6.76 -5.80
CA LEU A 50 20.16 6.11 -7.02
C LEU A 50 19.39 4.82 -7.36
N SER A 51 18.89 4.07 -6.37
CA SER A 51 18.14 2.85 -6.63
C SER A 51 16.71 3.15 -7.10
N ILE A 52 16.09 4.21 -6.57
CA ILE A 52 14.71 4.56 -6.89
C ILE A 52 14.58 5.52 -8.10
N LEU A 53 15.69 6.10 -8.56
CA LEU A 53 15.74 7.06 -9.68
C LEU A 53 15.03 6.55 -10.94
N PRO A 54 15.32 5.35 -11.47
CA PRO A 54 14.66 4.88 -12.69
C PRO A 54 13.13 4.85 -12.54
N ARG A 55 12.66 4.34 -11.40
CA ARG A 55 11.23 4.19 -11.10
C ARG A 55 10.51 5.53 -11.00
N ILE A 56 11.05 6.46 -10.20
CA ILE A 56 10.48 7.82 -10.08
C ILE A 56 10.50 8.55 -11.43
N ALA A 57 11.59 8.43 -12.19
CA ALA A 57 11.70 9.10 -13.48
C ALA A 57 10.67 8.58 -14.49
N GLU A 58 10.52 7.26 -14.60
CA GLU A 58 9.57 6.64 -15.53
C GLU A 58 8.12 6.99 -15.17
N HIS A 59 7.73 6.84 -13.90
CA HIS A 59 6.38 7.20 -13.46
C HIS A 59 6.12 8.71 -13.54
N TYR A 60 7.12 9.56 -13.29
CA TYR A 60 6.96 11.01 -13.47
C TYR A 60 6.71 11.37 -14.94
N ILE A 61 7.42 10.73 -15.86
CA ILE A 61 7.22 10.97 -17.31
C ILE A 61 5.83 10.50 -17.75
N GLN A 62 5.37 9.35 -17.24
CA GLN A 62 4.08 8.77 -17.58
C GLN A 62 2.89 9.51 -16.93
N ASP A 63 2.93 9.69 -15.61
CA ASP A 63 1.80 10.17 -14.82
C ASP A 63 1.90 11.66 -14.46
N GLY A 64 3.09 12.28 -14.62
CA GLY A 64 3.35 13.66 -14.22
C GLY A 64 2.33 14.66 -14.76
N PRO A 65 2.05 14.70 -16.08
CA PRO A 65 1.05 15.60 -16.65
C PRO A 65 -0.33 15.45 -16.01
N ARG A 66 -0.76 14.20 -15.75
CA ARG A 66 -2.05 13.87 -15.13
C ARG A 66 -2.11 14.35 -13.68
N VAL A 67 -1.06 14.07 -12.90
CA VAL A 67 -0.94 14.52 -11.50
C VAL A 67 -0.94 16.05 -11.40
N HIS A 68 -0.21 16.74 -12.28
CA HIS A 68 -0.16 18.21 -12.28
C HIS A 68 -1.51 18.82 -12.63
N ALA A 69 -2.24 18.25 -13.60
CA ALA A 69 -3.59 18.70 -13.95
C ALA A 69 -4.58 18.53 -12.78
N LEU A 70 -4.47 17.42 -12.04
CA LEU A 70 -5.27 17.14 -10.84
C LEU A 70 -4.94 18.07 -9.68
N LEU A 71 -3.65 18.33 -9.43
CA LEU A 71 -3.19 19.24 -8.37
C LEU A 71 -3.56 20.70 -8.65
N ALA A 72 -3.55 21.10 -9.92
CA ALA A 72 -3.97 22.43 -10.34
C ALA A 72 -5.50 22.61 -10.35
N ASP A 73 -6.26 21.53 -10.11
CA ASP A 73 -7.72 21.46 -10.29
C ASP A 73 -8.18 21.98 -11.66
N SER A 74 -7.32 21.82 -12.67
CA SER A 74 -7.53 22.37 -14.02
C SER A 74 -8.32 21.44 -14.93
N ASP A 75 -8.44 20.15 -14.57
CA ASP A 75 -9.18 19.15 -15.33
C ASP A 75 -10.20 18.40 -14.45
N PRO A 76 -11.44 18.92 -14.33
CA PRO A 76 -12.52 18.23 -13.60
C PRO A 76 -12.88 16.86 -14.19
N ALA A 77 -12.65 16.64 -15.49
CA ALA A 77 -12.94 15.36 -16.12
C ALA A 77 -11.97 14.28 -15.64
N GLU A 78 -10.72 14.64 -15.34
CA GLU A 78 -9.74 13.72 -14.76
C GLU A 78 -10.13 13.31 -13.33
N TRP A 79 -10.59 14.26 -12.50
CA TRP A 79 -11.14 13.92 -11.18
C TRP A 79 -12.35 12.98 -11.27
N GLN A 80 -13.21 13.17 -12.27
CA GLN A 80 -14.33 12.28 -12.52
C GLN A 80 -13.89 10.87 -12.95
N ARG A 81 -12.82 10.74 -13.74
CA ARG A 81 -12.24 9.43 -14.10
C ARG A 81 -11.68 8.71 -12.87
N ILE A 82 -10.96 9.43 -12.00
CA ILE A 82 -10.47 8.86 -10.73
C ILE A 82 -11.63 8.39 -9.86
N MET A 83 -12.71 9.16 -9.73
CA MET A 83 -13.90 8.73 -8.98
C MET A 83 -14.47 7.44 -9.56
N GLN A 84 -14.63 7.35 -10.88
CA GLN A 84 -15.12 6.13 -11.55
C GLN A 84 -14.21 4.93 -11.32
N GLN A 85 -12.89 5.13 -11.39
CA GLN A 85 -11.89 4.10 -11.10
C GLN A 85 -11.98 3.62 -9.66
N VAL A 86 -12.08 4.53 -8.69
CA VAL A 86 -12.23 4.20 -7.26
C VAL A 86 -13.49 3.38 -7.02
N VAL A 87 -14.64 3.81 -7.55
CA VAL A 87 -15.91 3.07 -7.39
C VAL A 87 -15.83 1.70 -8.05
N ALA A 88 -15.30 1.61 -9.29
CA ALA A 88 -15.17 0.35 -10.00
C ALA A 88 -14.25 -0.63 -9.26
N PHE A 89 -13.06 -0.17 -8.85
CA PHE A 89 -12.11 -1.00 -8.12
C PHE A 89 -12.65 -1.41 -6.75
N ALA A 90 -13.23 -0.46 -6.00
CA ALA A 90 -13.81 -0.74 -4.69
C ALA A 90 -14.93 -1.78 -4.79
N SER A 91 -15.89 -1.58 -5.70
CA SER A 91 -17.05 -2.49 -5.87
C SER A 91 -16.68 -3.90 -6.33
N ALA A 92 -15.58 -4.05 -7.08
CA ALA A 92 -15.03 -5.35 -7.46
C ALA A 92 -14.21 -6.02 -6.36
N HIS A 93 -13.82 -5.29 -5.31
CA HIS A 93 -12.97 -5.79 -4.25
C HIS A 93 -13.73 -6.71 -3.30
N PRO A 94 -13.16 -7.85 -2.84
CA PRO A 94 -13.77 -8.73 -1.83
C PRO A 94 -14.11 -8.07 -0.49
N TYR A 95 -13.62 -6.85 -0.24
CA TYR A 95 -13.86 -6.08 0.97
C TYR A 95 -14.91 -4.99 0.78
N TYR A 96 -15.58 -4.93 -0.36
CA TYR A 96 -16.67 -3.97 -0.52
C TYR A 96 -17.86 -4.38 0.36
N PRO A 97 -18.47 -3.46 1.12
CA PRO A 97 -19.67 -3.77 1.89
C PRO A 97 -20.86 -4.09 0.98
N ASP A 98 -21.68 -5.05 1.41
CA ASP A 98 -22.99 -5.27 0.82
C ASP A 98 -23.88 -4.03 1.00
N ILE A 99 -24.91 -3.89 0.16
CA ILE A 99 -25.78 -2.70 0.10
C ILE A 99 -26.39 -2.34 1.47
N GLU A 100 -26.71 -3.34 2.30
CA GLU A 100 -27.27 -3.14 3.65
C GLU A 100 -26.24 -2.57 4.65
N ASP A 101 -24.95 -2.75 4.36
CA ASP A 101 -23.84 -2.36 5.21
C ASP A 101 -23.21 -1.02 4.79
N ALA A 102 -23.57 -0.47 3.62
CA ALA A 102 -22.97 0.70 2.97
C ALA A 102 -23.43 2.07 3.52
N ILE A 103 -23.84 2.17 4.79
CA ILE A 103 -24.23 3.44 5.42
C ILE A 103 -23.09 4.47 5.38
N SER A 104 -21.84 4.03 5.38
CA SER A 104 -20.69 4.85 5.04
C SER A 104 -20.09 4.33 3.74
N ALA A 105 -20.15 5.13 2.67
CA ALA A 105 -19.61 4.83 1.35
C ALA A 105 -18.06 4.86 1.38
N PRO A 106 -17.38 3.69 1.48
CA PRO A 106 -15.93 3.65 1.69
C PRO A 106 -15.14 4.04 0.43
N ASP A 107 -15.75 3.90 -0.74
CA ASP A 107 -15.33 4.45 -2.02
C ASP A 107 -15.26 5.99 -1.99
N LEU A 108 -16.27 6.66 -1.44
CA LEU A 108 -16.26 8.12 -1.30
C LEU A 108 -15.18 8.59 -0.30
N ASP A 109 -14.99 7.89 0.82
CA ASP A 109 -13.90 8.19 1.76
C ASP A 109 -12.53 7.96 1.12
N ALA A 110 -12.37 6.92 0.29
CA ALA A 110 -11.14 6.69 -0.47
C ALA A 110 -10.87 7.79 -1.49
N TYR A 111 -11.89 8.21 -2.24
CA TYR A 111 -11.79 9.32 -3.18
C TYR A 111 -11.37 10.63 -2.49
N GLU A 112 -12.00 10.96 -1.35
CA GLU A 112 -11.64 12.13 -0.54
C GLU A 112 -10.20 12.03 0.01
N ASP A 113 -9.76 10.84 0.40
CA ASP A 113 -8.39 10.61 0.85
C ASP A 113 -7.37 10.83 -0.28
N ILE A 114 -7.68 10.36 -1.48
CA ILE A 114 -6.87 10.60 -2.68
C ILE A 114 -6.76 12.10 -2.95
N ARG A 115 -7.88 12.83 -2.95
CA ARG A 115 -7.89 14.29 -3.17
C ARG A 115 -7.01 15.04 -2.17
N ARG A 116 -7.11 14.70 -0.89
CA ARG A 116 -6.36 15.38 0.18
C ARG A 116 -4.87 15.07 0.16
N ASN A 117 -4.52 13.85 -0.24
CA ASN A 117 -3.13 13.37 -0.17
C ASN A 117 -2.41 13.33 -1.52
N LEU A 118 -3.04 13.75 -2.63
CA LEU A 118 -2.38 13.75 -3.93
C LEU A 118 -1.06 14.56 -3.93
N SER A 119 -1.00 15.67 -3.19
CA SER A 119 0.24 16.46 -3.03
C SER A 119 1.40 15.69 -2.35
N SER A 120 1.06 14.62 -1.63
CA SER A 120 2.02 13.72 -0.99
C SER A 120 2.56 12.62 -1.91
N TYR A 121 1.91 12.38 -3.06
CA TYR A 121 2.32 11.38 -4.05
C TYR A 121 3.74 11.65 -4.56
N ASN A 122 4.55 10.59 -4.66
CA ASN A 122 6.00 10.70 -4.88
C ASN A 122 6.52 9.91 -6.08
N PHE A 123 5.63 9.40 -6.96
CA PHE A 123 6.00 8.62 -8.16
C PHE A 123 6.83 7.36 -7.88
N GLU A 124 6.81 6.83 -6.65
CA GLU A 124 7.50 5.59 -6.28
C GLU A 124 6.82 4.33 -6.88
N CYS A 125 5.58 4.46 -7.32
CA CYS A 125 4.79 3.48 -8.06
C CYS A 125 3.93 4.24 -9.09
N PRO A 126 3.25 3.55 -10.03
CA PRO A 126 2.29 4.19 -10.93
C PRO A 126 1.12 4.82 -10.16
N LEU A 127 0.51 5.86 -10.71
CA LEU A 127 -0.59 6.60 -10.07
C LEU A 127 -1.77 5.68 -9.76
N ASP A 128 -2.11 4.79 -10.69
CA ASP A 128 -3.19 3.82 -10.53
C ASP A 128 -2.90 2.83 -9.40
N GLY A 129 -1.66 2.34 -9.30
CA GLY A 129 -1.23 1.47 -8.19
C GLY A 129 -1.30 2.18 -6.83
N TRP A 130 -0.93 3.47 -6.77
CA TRP A 130 -1.09 4.28 -5.56
C TRP A 130 -2.57 4.48 -5.19
N ILE A 131 -3.43 4.80 -6.16
CA ILE A 131 -4.88 4.93 -5.97
C ILE A 131 -5.47 3.63 -5.41
N ASN A 132 -5.16 2.49 -6.02
CA ASN A 132 -5.64 1.18 -5.58
C ASN A 132 -5.23 0.91 -4.12
N THR A 133 -3.98 1.24 -3.76
CA THR A 133 -3.49 1.11 -2.38
C THR A 133 -4.31 1.94 -1.38
N VAL A 134 -4.66 3.18 -1.75
CA VAL A 134 -5.51 4.05 -0.90
C VAL A 134 -6.90 3.44 -0.75
N VAL A 135 -7.50 2.92 -1.84
CA VAL A 135 -8.82 2.28 -1.81
C VAL A 135 -8.82 1.06 -0.88
N VAL A 136 -7.85 0.14 -1.03
CA VAL A 136 -7.76 -1.05 -0.18
C VAL A 136 -7.61 -0.67 1.29
N ARG A 137 -6.72 0.29 1.61
CA ARG A 137 -6.54 0.77 2.98
C ARG A 137 -7.84 1.30 3.59
N ARG A 138 -8.65 1.98 2.78
CA ARG A 138 -9.92 2.59 3.21
C ARG A 138 -11.01 1.53 3.41
N LEU A 139 -11.08 0.53 2.54
CA LEU A 139 -11.95 -0.63 2.72
C LEU A 139 -11.61 -1.40 4.01
N LEU A 140 -10.32 -1.70 4.24
CA LEU A 140 -9.87 -2.38 5.45
C LEU A 140 -10.18 -1.57 6.71
N ARG A 141 -9.94 -0.25 6.67
CA ARG A 141 -10.27 0.65 7.77
C ARG A 141 -11.77 0.66 8.08
N PHE A 142 -12.62 0.72 7.07
CA PHE A 142 -14.07 0.66 7.24
C PHE A 142 -14.48 -0.60 8.01
N TRP A 143 -13.96 -1.77 7.62
CA TRP A 143 -14.25 -3.02 8.34
C TRP A 143 -13.72 -3.01 9.77
N ARG A 144 -12.53 -2.48 10.00
CA ARG A 144 -11.96 -2.35 11.36
C ARG A 144 -12.83 -1.46 12.25
N ASP A 145 -13.26 -0.32 11.73
CA ASP A 145 -14.09 0.63 12.48
C ASP A 145 -15.48 0.04 12.79
N ARG A 146 -16.08 -0.69 11.83
CA ARG A 146 -17.33 -1.45 12.01
C ARG A 146 -17.19 -2.59 13.02
N GLN A 147 -16.05 -3.28 13.04
CA GLN A 147 -15.78 -4.33 14.04
C GLN A 147 -15.58 -3.74 15.43
N SER A 148 -14.87 -2.61 15.54
CA SER A 148 -14.74 -1.87 16.81
C SER A 148 -16.11 -1.49 17.36
N LEU A 149 -17.04 -1.08 16.49
CA LEU A 149 -18.43 -0.82 16.86
C LEU A 149 -19.16 -2.06 17.37
N ARG A 150 -19.04 -3.19 16.67
CA ARG A 150 -19.67 -4.46 17.09
C ARG A 150 -19.07 -5.02 18.39
N ALA A 151 -17.79 -4.79 18.65
CA ALA A 151 -17.09 -5.27 19.84
C ALA A 151 -17.28 -4.39 21.09
N GLY A 152 -18.11 -3.34 21.03
CA GLY A 152 -18.31 -2.42 22.15
C GLY A 152 -17.10 -1.50 22.41
N GLY A 153 -16.26 -1.26 21.40
CA GLY A 153 -15.10 -0.38 21.48
C GLY A 153 -15.53 1.06 21.81
N SER A 154 -15.30 1.46 23.06
CA SER A 154 -15.71 2.75 23.64
C SER A 154 -15.21 3.99 22.87
N GLY A 155 -14.19 3.84 22.01
CA GLY A 155 -13.65 4.94 21.19
C GLY A 155 -14.58 5.37 20.06
N PHE A 156 -15.30 4.46 19.40
CA PHE A 156 -16.20 4.81 18.29
C PHE A 156 -17.59 5.23 18.78
N LEU A 157 -18.06 4.67 19.90
CA LEU A 157 -19.24 5.15 20.60
C LEU A 157 -19.13 6.66 20.90
N SER A 158 -17.94 7.17 21.22
CA SER A 158 -17.76 8.62 21.43
C SER A 158 -17.96 9.50 20.18
N LYS A 159 -17.78 8.96 18.96
CA LYS A 159 -18.05 9.66 17.70
C LYS A 159 -19.51 9.51 17.29
N ILE A 160 -20.06 8.29 17.33
CA ILE A 160 -21.48 8.06 17.06
C ILE A 160 -22.35 8.76 18.10
N ASP A 161 -22.01 8.76 19.39
CA ASP A 161 -22.77 9.50 20.40
C ASP A 161 -22.74 11.01 20.13
N ARG A 162 -21.61 11.55 19.64
CA ARG A 162 -21.53 12.97 19.25
C ARG A 162 -22.33 13.28 17.98
N GLU A 163 -22.46 12.34 17.05
CA GLU A 163 -23.25 12.49 15.82
C GLU A 163 -24.74 12.22 16.04
N ALA A 164 -25.09 11.21 16.84
CA ALA A 164 -26.44 10.87 17.28
C ALA A 164 -27.03 11.93 18.21
N GLN A 165 -26.22 12.55 19.09
CA GLN A 165 -26.63 13.73 19.86
C GLN A 165 -26.88 14.96 18.97
N ARG A 166 -26.30 15.01 17.77
CA ARG A 166 -26.58 16.08 16.79
C ARG A 166 -27.80 15.79 15.92
N SER A 167 -28.11 14.52 15.64
CA SER A 167 -29.25 14.12 14.80
C SER A 167 -30.53 13.79 15.58
N GLY A 168 -30.46 13.62 16.91
CA GLY A 168 -31.64 13.41 17.75
C GLY A 168 -32.23 11.99 17.72
N GLU A 169 -31.52 11.02 17.13
CA GLU A 169 -31.98 9.63 17.04
C GLU A 169 -31.31 8.73 18.08
N LEU A 170 -32.12 7.93 18.78
CA LEU A 170 -31.66 6.97 19.80
C LEU A 170 -31.05 5.72 19.14
N PRO A 171 -29.93 5.17 19.67
CA PRO A 171 -29.31 4.00 19.06
C PRO A 171 -30.04 2.71 19.48
N THR A 172 -30.58 2.00 18.48
CA THR A 172 -31.17 0.67 18.64
C THR A 172 -30.06 -0.37 18.86
N ALA A 173 -30.16 -1.14 19.95
CA ALA A 173 -29.15 -2.11 20.35
C ALA A 173 -28.99 -3.26 19.34
N ILE A 174 -27.84 -3.31 18.65
CA ILE A 174 -27.44 -4.42 17.77
C ILE A 174 -26.66 -5.44 18.60
N ARG A 175 -27.12 -6.69 18.64
CA ARG A 175 -26.42 -7.80 19.31
C ARG A 175 -25.17 -8.22 18.51
N PRO A 176 -24.04 -8.56 19.17
CA PRO A 176 -22.82 -8.92 18.47
C PRO A 176 -22.84 -10.40 18.07
N ASN A 177 -22.86 -10.69 16.76
CA ASN A 177 -22.37 -11.96 16.24
C ASN A 177 -20.84 -11.88 16.14
N GLN A 178 -20.17 -12.59 17.05
CA GLN A 178 -18.72 -12.69 17.16
C GLN A 178 -18.17 -13.67 16.13
N HIS A 179 -17.85 -13.22 14.93
CA HIS A 179 -16.87 -13.89 14.08
C HIS A 179 -16.06 -12.83 13.33
N MET A 180 -14.90 -12.52 13.89
CA MET A 180 -13.82 -11.89 13.13
C MET A 180 -13.33 -12.95 12.14
N SER A 181 -13.34 -12.66 10.83
CA SER A 181 -12.43 -13.39 9.94
C SER A 181 -11.06 -12.77 10.14
N LEU A 182 -10.13 -13.55 10.66
CA LEU A 182 -8.73 -13.17 10.88
C LEU A 182 -8.05 -12.77 9.55
N ASP A 183 -8.69 -13.06 8.41
CA ASP A 183 -8.42 -12.61 7.04
C ASP A 183 -8.16 -11.09 6.96
N VAL A 184 -9.02 -10.25 7.55
CA VAL A 184 -8.96 -8.78 7.40
C VAL A 184 -7.71 -8.17 8.05
N LEU A 185 -7.23 -8.76 9.15
CA LEU A 185 -6.02 -8.30 9.86
C LEU A 185 -4.72 -8.78 9.22
N LEU A 186 -4.78 -9.86 8.42
CA LEU A 186 -3.62 -10.40 7.71
C LEU A 186 -3.49 -9.80 6.31
N ASP A 187 -4.60 -9.48 5.64
CA ASP A 187 -4.55 -8.73 4.38
C ASP A 187 -3.95 -7.34 4.56
N GLU A 188 -4.12 -6.67 5.71
CA GLU A 188 -3.40 -5.41 5.99
C GLU A 188 -1.87 -5.60 6.08
N ALA A 189 -1.39 -6.80 6.45
CA ALA A 189 0.03 -7.14 6.48
C ALA A 189 0.56 -7.68 5.13
N LEU A 190 -0.32 -8.26 4.30
CA LEU A 190 -0.02 -8.85 2.98
C LEU A 190 -0.28 -7.89 1.81
N VAL A 191 -1.02 -6.80 1.99
CA VAL A 191 -1.20 -5.73 0.99
C VAL A 191 0.05 -4.85 0.87
N ALA A 192 0.99 -4.94 1.83
CA ALA A 192 2.21 -4.14 1.83
C ALA A 192 3.24 -4.51 0.72
N PRO A 193 3.22 -5.70 0.09
CA PRO A 193 4.02 -5.95 -1.11
C PRO A 193 3.23 -6.29 -2.39
N GLN A 194 1.90 -6.38 -2.39
CA GLN A 194 1.13 -6.83 -3.58
C GLN A 194 0.85 -5.73 -4.64
N ILE A 195 1.73 -4.73 -4.76
CA ILE A 195 1.61 -3.73 -5.85
C ILE A 195 2.32 -4.29 -7.10
N GLU A 196 1.51 -4.92 -7.95
CA GLU A 196 1.68 -5.12 -9.41
C GLU A 196 2.93 -5.85 -9.91
N MET A 197 2.90 -7.19 -9.81
CA MET A 197 3.53 -8.04 -10.82
C MET A 197 2.63 -8.11 -12.07
N ARG A 198 2.83 -7.20 -13.05
CA ARG A 198 2.59 -7.46 -14.50
C ARG A 198 3.11 -6.35 -15.43
N GLY A 199 4.42 -6.41 -15.70
CA GLY A 199 5.09 -6.14 -17.00
C GLY A 199 5.48 -4.69 -17.37
N PRO A 200 6.43 -4.48 -18.30
CA PRO A 200 7.66 -5.22 -18.58
C PRO A 200 8.90 -4.35 -18.31
N ALA A 201 9.75 -4.74 -17.38
CA ALA A 201 11.17 -4.39 -17.42
C ALA A 201 11.94 -5.54 -16.77
N VAL A 202 12.90 -6.09 -17.50
CA VAL A 202 13.79 -7.18 -17.07
C VAL A 202 14.53 -6.86 -15.76
N GLN A 203 14.47 -5.60 -15.29
CA GLN A 203 15.07 -5.11 -14.05
C GLN A 203 14.11 -5.19 -12.85
N ASP A 204 12.80 -4.95 -13.02
CA ASP A 204 11.79 -5.19 -11.97
C ASP A 204 11.58 -6.69 -11.72
N ALA A 205 11.79 -7.53 -12.75
CA ALA A 205 11.85 -8.98 -12.58
C ALA A 205 13.05 -9.38 -11.70
N VAL A 206 14.21 -8.73 -11.82
CA VAL A 206 15.39 -9.06 -11.01
C VAL A 206 15.24 -8.60 -9.57
N GLU A 207 14.66 -7.41 -9.32
CA GLU A 207 14.36 -6.97 -7.94
C GLU A 207 13.23 -7.79 -7.31
N GLY A 208 12.20 -8.16 -8.07
CA GLY A 208 11.13 -9.06 -7.64
C GLY A 208 11.65 -10.45 -7.29
N ILE A 209 12.50 -11.04 -8.15
CA ILE A 209 13.15 -12.33 -7.90
C ILE A 209 14.04 -12.24 -6.65
N VAL A 210 14.84 -11.19 -6.50
CA VAL A 210 15.71 -11.03 -5.31
C VAL A 210 14.88 -10.86 -4.02
N LEU A 211 13.74 -10.17 -4.10
CA LEU A 211 12.83 -9.99 -2.97
C LEU A 211 12.12 -11.29 -2.60
N GLU A 212 11.59 -12.01 -3.60
CA GLU A 212 10.94 -13.30 -3.42
C GLU A 212 11.92 -14.36 -2.90
N ASP A 213 13.14 -14.42 -3.44
CA ASP A 213 14.21 -15.32 -2.98
C ASP A 213 14.63 -14.99 -1.54
N LEU A 214 14.77 -13.70 -1.21
CA LEU A 214 15.10 -13.26 0.15
C LEU A 214 13.98 -13.67 1.13
N VAL A 215 12.73 -13.31 0.83
CA VAL A 215 11.60 -13.65 1.71
C VAL A 215 11.40 -15.16 1.80
N GLY A 216 11.56 -15.90 0.70
CA GLY A 216 11.54 -17.36 0.67
C GLY A 216 12.59 -17.96 1.60
N THR A 217 13.85 -17.51 1.49
CA THR A 217 14.96 -17.94 2.37
C THR A 217 14.68 -17.63 3.84
N LEU A 218 14.10 -16.46 4.13
CA LEU A 218 13.72 -16.08 5.49
C LEU A 218 12.62 -16.98 6.05
N ILE A 219 11.65 -17.37 5.24
CA ILE A 219 10.56 -18.25 5.64
C ILE A 219 11.05 -19.70 5.81
N GLU A 220 11.97 -20.17 4.98
CA GLU A 220 12.65 -21.45 5.18
C GLU A 220 13.44 -21.47 6.50
N SER A 221 14.18 -20.40 6.80
CA SER A 221 14.88 -20.25 8.08
C SER A 221 13.91 -20.29 9.26
N LEU A 222 12.76 -19.61 9.16
CA LEU A 222 11.70 -19.68 10.17
C LEU A 222 11.13 -21.09 10.32
N ALA A 223 10.91 -21.81 9.21
CA ALA A 223 10.42 -23.19 9.21
C ALA A 223 11.37 -24.12 9.99
N VAL A 224 12.68 -23.97 9.79
CA VAL A 224 13.72 -24.71 10.53
C VAL A 224 13.70 -24.34 12.03
N GLN A 225 13.64 -23.04 12.36
CA GLN A 225 13.65 -22.57 13.75
C GLN A 225 12.41 -23.03 14.53
N THR A 226 11.23 -23.00 13.90
CA THR A 226 9.96 -23.39 14.51
C THR A 226 9.66 -24.88 14.41
N ARG A 227 10.46 -25.62 13.63
CA ARG A 227 10.23 -27.03 13.26
C ARG A 227 8.88 -27.24 12.58
N ASP A 228 8.43 -26.25 11.81
CA ASP A 228 7.20 -26.32 11.04
C ASP A 228 7.50 -26.27 9.53
N PRO A 229 7.62 -27.44 8.87
CA PRO A 229 7.95 -27.51 7.45
C PRO A 229 6.81 -27.03 6.54
N SER A 230 5.62 -26.76 7.07
CA SER A 230 4.50 -26.28 6.26
C SER A 230 4.56 -24.78 5.95
N LEU A 231 5.37 -23.99 6.68
CA LEU A 231 5.43 -22.53 6.51
C LEU A 231 5.79 -22.07 5.09
N PRO A 232 6.82 -22.62 4.42
CA PRO A 232 7.18 -22.18 3.07
C PRO A 232 6.07 -22.48 2.07
N GLY A 233 5.51 -23.69 2.13
CA GLY A 233 4.42 -24.09 1.25
C GLY A 233 3.12 -23.29 1.47
N ILE A 234 2.77 -22.98 2.72
CA ILE A 234 1.61 -22.13 3.03
C ILE A 234 1.83 -20.71 2.51
N TRP A 235 3.05 -20.16 2.65
CA TRP A 235 3.38 -18.86 2.10
C TRP A 235 3.28 -18.84 0.57
N GLU A 236 3.93 -19.78 -0.10
CA GLU A 236 3.94 -19.91 -1.57
C GLU A 236 2.50 -20.06 -2.11
N ALA A 237 1.71 -20.95 -1.50
CA ALA A 237 0.33 -21.16 -1.90
C ALA A 237 -0.51 -19.87 -1.84
N ILE A 238 -0.27 -19.00 -0.86
CA ILE A 238 -1.05 -17.78 -0.66
C ILE A 238 -0.51 -16.61 -1.47
N VAL A 239 0.80 -16.40 -1.46
CA VAL A 239 1.44 -15.20 -2.00
C VAL A 239 1.79 -15.36 -3.48
N VAL A 240 2.22 -16.55 -3.89
CA VAL A 240 2.64 -16.83 -5.28
C VAL A 240 1.49 -17.41 -6.09
N HIS A 241 0.70 -18.31 -5.50
CA HIS A 241 -0.39 -19.00 -6.20
C HIS A 241 -1.79 -18.44 -5.91
N GLU A 242 -1.89 -17.41 -5.05
CA GLU A 242 -3.14 -16.72 -4.73
C GLU A 242 -4.28 -17.65 -4.25
N HIS A 243 -3.94 -18.79 -3.64
CA HIS A 243 -4.94 -19.71 -3.11
C HIS A 243 -5.70 -19.09 -1.95
N LYS A 244 -7.01 -19.37 -1.91
CA LYS A 244 -7.84 -18.95 -0.78
C LYS A 244 -7.44 -19.73 0.47
N LEU A 245 -7.58 -19.11 1.65
CA LEU A 245 -7.22 -19.76 2.92
C LEU A 245 -7.92 -21.11 3.15
N ARG A 246 -9.15 -21.30 2.65
CA ARG A 246 -9.86 -22.58 2.70
C ARG A 246 -9.20 -23.66 1.85
N GLU A 247 -8.69 -23.29 0.68
CA GLU A 247 -7.99 -24.20 -0.24
C GLU A 247 -6.66 -24.63 0.39
N VAL A 248 -5.91 -23.68 0.92
CA VAL A 248 -4.64 -23.94 1.62
C VAL A 248 -4.86 -24.80 2.88
N ALA A 249 -5.91 -24.52 3.66
CA ALA A 249 -6.29 -25.35 4.80
C ALA A 249 -6.54 -26.81 4.36
N ALA A 250 -7.24 -27.02 3.25
CA ALA A 250 -7.46 -28.35 2.69
C ALA A 250 -6.16 -29.00 2.17
N MET A 251 -5.31 -28.27 1.45
CA MET A 251 -4.04 -28.76 0.89
C MET A 251 -3.09 -29.30 1.97
N TYR A 252 -3.02 -28.62 3.11
CA TYR A 252 -2.11 -28.99 4.21
C TYR A 252 -2.78 -29.80 5.32
N ASN A 253 -4.05 -30.18 5.15
CA ASN A 253 -4.87 -30.87 6.16
C ASN A 253 -4.86 -30.12 7.52
N LEU A 254 -5.07 -28.81 7.47
CA LEU A 254 -5.12 -27.90 8.60
C LEU A 254 -6.51 -27.27 8.72
N SER A 255 -6.85 -26.80 9.92
CA SER A 255 -7.95 -25.84 10.08
C SER A 255 -7.55 -24.46 9.56
N ILE A 256 -8.53 -23.65 9.14
CA ILE A 256 -8.30 -22.25 8.72
C ILE A 256 -7.57 -21.46 9.82
N SER A 257 -7.95 -21.66 11.09
CA SER A 257 -7.29 -21.03 12.25
C SER A 257 -5.81 -21.42 12.39
N GLN A 258 -5.44 -22.65 12.02
CA GLN A 258 -4.05 -23.11 12.03
C GLN A 258 -3.23 -22.53 10.87
N VAL A 259 -3.83 -22.34 9.69
CA VAL A 259 -3.19 -21.62 8.57
C VAL A 259 -2.93 -20.16 8.96
N HIS A 260 -3.93 -19.53 9.55
CA HIS A 260 -3.82 -18.17 10.09
C HIS A 260 -2.71 -18.00 11.13
N TYR A 261 -2.63 -18.92 12.10
CA TYR A 261 -1.60 -18.88 13.13
C TYR A 261 -0.20 -18.87 12.50
N ARG A 262 0.01 -19.68 11.46
CA ARG A 262 1.26 -19.76 10.71
C ARG A 262 1.58 -18.50 9.92
N LEU A 263 0.61 -17.92 9.22
CA LEU A 263 0.78 -16.63 8.55
C LEU A 263 1.13 -15.52 9.53
N ARG A 264 0.52 -15.53 10.72
CA ARG A 264 0.88 -14.59 11.79
C ARG A 264 2.32 -14.81 12.27
N GLN A 265 2.77 -16.04 12.41
CA GLN A 265 4.17 -16.33 12.76
C GLN A 265 5.13 -15.81 11.69
N ILE A 266 4.84 -16.05 10.41
CA ILE A 266 5.62 -15.53 9.28
C ILE A 266 5.67 -14.00 9.34
N SER A 267 4.51 -13.33 9.44
CA SER A 267 4.44 -11.87 9.49
C SER A 267 5.20 -11.29 10.69
N GLN A 268 5.08 -11.91 11.88
CA GLN A 268 5.81 -11.46 13.08
C GLN A 268 7.31 -11.66 12.97
N TYR A 269 7.75 -12.75 12.33
CA TYR A 269 9.16 -13.01 12.07
C TYR A 269 9.73 -11.99 11.10
N LEU A 270 9.08 -11.80 9.95
CA LEU A 270 9.50 -10.85 8.93
C LEU A 270 9.60 -9.42 9.48
N ARG A 271 8.60 -8.97 10.26
CA ARG A 271 8.61 -7.65 10.90
C ARG A 271 9.76 -7.40 11.88
N LYS A 272 10.36 -8.46 12.43
CA LYS A 272 11.47 -8.38 13.37
C LYS A 272 12.82 -8.68 12.72
N HIS A 273 12.82 -9.11 11.46
CA HIS A 273 14.02 -9.54 10.79
C HIS A 273 14.84 -8.32 10.36
N PRO A 274 16.11 -8.20 10.78
CA PRO A 274 16.90 -6.95 10.64
C PRO A 274 17.00 -6.46 9.19
N ASP A 275 17.10 -7.39 8.24
CA ASP A 275 17.28 -7.07 6.82
C ASP A 275 16.05 -6.41 6.18
N ILE A 276 14.86 -6.59 6.76
CA ILE A 276 13.59 -6.14 6.18
C ILE A 276 12.71 -5.34 7.16
N THR A 277 13.17 -5.15 8.41
CA THR A 277 12.42 -4.40 9.44
C THR A 277 12.10 -2.97 8.96
N GLY A 278 13.02 -2.35 8.20
CA GLY A 278 12.82 -1.02 7.62
C GLY A 278 11.67 -0.91 6.62
N TRP A 279 11.13 -2.04 6.13
CA TRP A 279 9.95 -2.04 5.25
C TRP A 279 8.64 -1.84 6.01
N PHE A 280 8.64 -2.10 7.33
CA PHE A 280 7.44 -2.06 8.16
C PHE A 280 7.35 -0.82 9.06
N ASP A 281 8.37 0.04 9.05
CA ASP A 281 8.37 1.24 9.89
C ASP A 281 7.26 2.21 9.44
N PRO A 282 6.36 2.64 10.36
CA PRO A 282 5.34 3.62 10.04
C PRO A 282 6.02 4.89 9.52
N LEU A 283 5.41 5.52 8.53
CA LEU A 283 5.95 6.75 7.95
C LEU A 283 6.34 7.72 9.09
N PRO A 284 7.62 8.12 9.25
CA PRO A 284 7.95 9.17 10.20
C PRO A 284 7.00 10.33 9.94
N ASP A 285 6.31 10.75 11.00
CA ASP A 285 5.38 11.87 11.00
C ASP A 285 6.18 13.08 10.47
N LEU A 286 6.06 13.36 9.17
CA LEU A 286 6.63 14.54 8.52
C LEU A 286 5.82 15.75 8.98
N ARG A 287 5.80 15.98 10.29
CA ARG A 287 5.48 17.29 10.85
C ARG A 287 6.64 18.16 10.41
N LEU A 288 6.42 18.79 9.26
CA LEU A 288 7.16 19.94 8.80
C LEU A 288 7.41 20.81 10.03
N SER A 289 8.63 20.77 10.53
CA SER A 289 9.16 21.77 11.44
C SER A 289 9.07 23.07 10.65
N ARG A 290 7.96 23.78 10.86
CA ARG A 290 7.75 25.15 10.40
C ARG A 290 8.86 25.98 11.05
N GLY A 291 9.94 26.16 10.30
CA GLY A 291 10.80 27.34 10.40
C GLY A 291 10.17 28.47 9.61
#